data_AF-A0A1Y2MAB8-F1
#
_entry.id   AF-A0A1Y2MAB8-F1
#
_cell.length_a   1.000
_cell.length_b   1.000
_cell.length_c   1.000
_cell.angle_alpha   90.00
_cell.angle_beta   90.00
_cell.angle_gamma   90.00
#
_symmetry.space_group_name_H-M   'P 1'
#
loop_
_entity.id
_entity.type
_entity.pdbx_description
1 polymer ?
#
loop_
_entity_poly.entity_id
_entity_poly.type
_entity_poly.pdbx_seq_one_letter_code
_entity_poly.pdbx_strand_id
1 'polypeptide(L)'
;MAAIQADYSCYVTIQNESDSDLLLADFGIENDEGIWPLYQPLNTIEAHSTGRVHLKDQLGGDGSSGWVLYEVKVGDHTEQFHLQFKDPTGLWAKNFFDARSSHDGRLSVKKGEWKTGGHPFYASVIVRTNPHASGASTPLPIPPQKKLMTSGDGDVHAKFEIGFDYPGPGEKHPIHENIAIAAFLNSSLTFPKATTYNNLNNKQWEYFRGMIWNDDPECLLFEKSTDDNRLFGIGADWYHKFLYGNKKCMTQRSHFGDLQFLHCMGAAENEMPHTTRDRMLQWMGIMYKLACGNQGVSEDQHLREHFDDSMFNRTTNPSGGTTLRDLILADRPEYKESNISLRALGICMHTIQDSFAMGHAQRRLVNHWDFERRDKNGYLVFRPGTWAQWGPIVSFHTYGAQDEDRHSFYDGLEGATVPNPRDLDSFNRLLGARDAINACILLVNAFARKQQWEELRQELEARVFAIDPNAKPCNSAVDGSVPGLDYTYAEEVGHIPEQTRCVGPLEKRSLVDPEVGTWQYANVREHHRVVWLRHLALTLVISLLILLSMWFRYCRSIRVV
;
A
#
# COMPACT_ATOMS: atom_id res chain seq x y z
N MET A 1 29.72 -30.53 8.06
CA MET A 1 29.11 -30.62 6.72
C MET A 1 27.70 -30.09 6.86
N ALA A 2 27.35 -28.97 6.21
CA ALA A 2 25.95 -28.57 6.13
C ALA A 2 25.27 -29.62 5.24
N ALA A 3 24.24 -30.29 5.74
CA ALA A 3 23.42 -31.16 4.91
C ALA A 3 22.84 -30.26 3.79
N ILE A 4 23.12 -30.61 2.53
CA ILE A 4 22.44 -30.00 1.40
C ILE A 4 20.99 -30.47 1.52
N GLN A 5 20.11 -29.59 1.98
CA GLN A 5 18.69 -29.87 1.98
C GLN A 5 18.23 -29.96 0.53
N ALA A 6 17.49 -31.01 0.20
CA ALA A 6 16.87 -31.15 -1.12
C ALA A 6 15.80 -30.07 -1.29
N ASP A 7 15.77 -29.45 -2.47
CA ASP A 7 14.78 -28.45 -2.88
C ASP A 7 13.55 -29.16 -3.44
N TYR A 8 12.43 -29.05 -2.74
CA TYR A 8 11.13 -29.63 -3.12
C TYR A 8 10.17 -28.59 -3.70
N SER A 9 10.70 -27.56 -4.38
CA SER A 9 9.90 -26.51 -5.01
C SER A 9 9.29 -26.95 -6.35
N CYS A 10 8.17 -26.34 -6.73
CA CYS A 10 7.49 -26.58 -7.99
C CYS A 10 7.70 -25.43 -8.99
N TYR A 11 8.11 -25.75 -10.21
CA TYR A 11 8.29 -24.80 -11.31
C TYR A 11 7.43 -25.20 -12.52
N VAL A 12 6.40 -24.41 -12.84
CA VAL A 12 5.51 -24.65 -13.97
C VAL A 12 5.68 -23.55 -15.01
N THR A 13 6.17 -23.91 -16.21
CA THR A 13 6.34 -22.99 -17.32
C THR A 13 5.07 -22.94 -18.17
N ILE A 14 4.50 -21.76 -18.35
CA ILE A 14 3.28 -21.53 -19.11
C ILE A 14 3.66 -20.72 -20.35
N GLN A 15 3.58 -21.35 -21.53
CA GLN A 15 3.74 -20.67 -22.80
C GLN A 15 2.37 -20.20 -23.30
N ASN A 16 2.16 -18.89 -23.29
CA ASN A 16 0.95 -18.28 -23.82
C ASN A 16 1.12 -18.05 -25.33
N GLU A 17 0.51 -18.90 -26.16
CA GLU A 17 0.47 -18.69 -27.61
C GLU A 17 -0.84 -18.05 -28.09
N SER A 18 -1.70 -17.63 -27.16
CA SER A 18 -2.92 -16.92 -27.50
C SER A 18 -2.68 -15.43 -27.76
N ASP A 19 -3.62 -14.80 -28.45
CA ASP A 19 -3.63 -13.35 -28.73
C ASP A 19 -4.13 -12.52 -27.53
N SER A 20 -4.28 -13.14 -26.35
CA SER A 20 -4.80 -12.49 -25.14
C SER A 20 -3.94 -12.82 -23.93
N ASP A 21 -3.86 -11.88 -23.00
CA ASP A 21 -3.17 -12.10 -21.73
C ASP A 21 -3.89 -13.16 -20.89
N LEU A 22 -3.12 -14.00 -20.19
CA LEU A 22 -3.65 -14.90 -19.17
C LEU A 22 -3.66 -14.15 -17.84
N LEU A 23 -4.84 -13.97 -17.27
CA LEU A 23 -5.07 -13.18 -16.06
C LEU A 23 -5.38 -14.12 -14.90
N LEU A 24 -4.61 -14.02 -13.81
CA LEU A 24 -4.81 -14.87 -12.63
C LEU A 24 -6.19 -14.61 -12.00
N ALA A 25 -6.99 -15.66 -11.97
CA ALA A 25 -8.35 -15.67 -11.44
C ALA A 25 -8.36 -16.02 -9.95
N ASP A 26 -7.57 -17.03 -9.59
CA ASP A 26 -7.45 -17.55 -8.23
C ASP A 26 -6.20 -18.43 -8.08
N PHE A 27 -5.79 -18.70 -6.83
CA PHE A 27 -4.67 -19.58 -6.53
C PHE A 27 -4.76 -20.09 -5.09
N GLY A 28 -3.97 -21.13 -4.77
CA GLY A 28 -3.92 -21.67 -3.43
C GLY A 28 -2.75 -22.60 -3.17
N ILE A 29 -2.53 -22.84 -1.88
CA ILE A 29 -1.60 -23.84 -1.34
C ILE A 29 -2.44 -24.97 -0.76
N GLU A 30 -2.02 -26.21 -0.98
CA GLU A 30 -2.69 -27.39 -0.46
C GLU A 30 -1.94 -27.92 0.77
N ASN A 31 -2.69 -28.29 1.82
CA ASN A 31 -2.17 -28.84 3.07
C ASN A 31 -1.09 -27.97 3.75
N ASP A 32 -1.09 -26.67 3.47
CA ASP A 32 -0.07 -25.72 3.97
C ASP A 32 1.37 -26.12 3.52
N GLU A 33 1.49 -26.88 2.41
CA GLU A 33 2.76 -27.35 1.84
C GLU A 33 3.33 -26.32 0.85
N GLY A 34 4.29 -25.51 1.31
CA GLY A 34 5.03 -24.56 0.50
C GLY A 34 4.65 -23.10 0.74
N ILE A 35 5.26 -22.19 -0.02
CA ILE A 35 5.03 -20.75 0.07
C ILE A 35 5.17 -20.11 -1.31
N TRP A 36 4.27 -19.18 -1.63
CA TRP A 36 4.45 -18.33 -2.79
C TRP A 36 5.57 -17.32 -2.50
N PRO A 37 6.71 -17.39 -3.21
CA PRO A 37 7.73 -16.37 -3.07
C PRO A 37 7.21 -15.03 -3.63
N LEU A 38 7.94 -13.96 -3.32
CA LEU A 38 7.65 -12.65 -3.87
C LEU A 38 7.56 -12.73 -5.42
N TYR A 39 6.59 -12.02 -5.98
CA TYR A 39 6.19 -11.99 -7.39
C TYR A 39 5.45 -13.24 -7.90
N GLN A 40 5.04 -14.14 -7.00
CA GLN A 40 4.33 -15.37 -7.37
C GLN A 40 2.98 -15.52 -6.64
N PRO A 41 2.03 -16.26 -7.24
CA PRO A 41 2.04 -16.71 -8.63
C PRO A 41 1.91 -15.53 -9.60
N LEU A 42 2.46 -15.63 -10.81
CA LEU A 42 2.36 -14.56 -11.80
C LEU A 42 0.91 -14.13 -12.02
N ASN A 43 0.58 -12.86 -11.80
CA ASN A 43 -0.80 -12.41 -11.94
C ASN A 43 -1.21 -12.17 -13.41
N THR A 44 -0.25 -11.93 -14.30
CA THR A 44 -0.44 -11.74 -15.73
C THR A 44 0.65 -12.50 -16.49
N ILE A 45 0.26 -13.19 -17.55
CA ILE A 45 1.18 -13.75 -18.55
C ILE A 45 0.76 -13.19 -19.89
N GLU A 46 1.57 -12.30 -20.45
CA GLU A 46 1.24 -11.54 -21.65
C GLU A 46 1.01 -12.45 -22.87
N ALA A 47 0.19 -12.01 -23.82
CA ALA A 47 0.02 -12.65 -25.12
C ALA A 47 1.38 -12.93 -25.79
N HIS A 48 1.51 -14.11 -26.41
CA HIS A 48 2.74 -14.56 -27.08
C HIS A 48 4.01 -14.56 -26.19
N SER A 49 3.86 -14.65 -24.88
CA SER A 49 4.97 -14.68 -23.91
C SER A 49 5.06 -16.01 -23.17
N THR A 50 6.11 -16.17 -22.36
CA THR A 50 6.27 -17.32 -21.47
C THR A 50 6.42 -16.84 -20.04
N GLY A 51 5.56 -17.34 -19.16
CA GLY A 51 5.64 -17.15 -17.72
C GLY A 51 6.12 -18.41 -17.01
N ARG A 52 6.72 -18.24 -15.83
CA ARG A 52 7.01 -19.36 -14.92
C ARG A 52 6.34 -19.12 -13.56
N VAL A 53 5.41 -19.99 -13.22
CA VAL A 53 4.83 -20.08 -11.89
C VAL A 53 5.79 -20.87 -11.00
N HIS A 54 6.08 -20.34 -9.81
CA HIS A 54 6.99 -20.95 -8.85
C HIS A 54 6.35 -20.98 -7.47
N LEU A 55 6.20 -22.18 -6.90
CA LEU A 55 5.83 -22.40 -5.50
C LEU A 55 7.05 -22.97 -4.79
N LYS A 56 7.54 -22.26 -3.78
CA LYS A 56 8.76 -22.63 -3.06
C LYS A 56 8.44 -23.61 -1.94
N ASP A 57 9.34 -24.54 -1.68
CA ASP A 57 9.29 -25.33 -0.45
C ASP A 57 9.57 -24.47 0.80
N GLN A 58 9.13 -24.97 1.96
CA GLN A 58 9.42 -24.34 3.25
C GLN A 58 10.44 -25.17 4.03
N LEU A 59 11.30 -24.48 4.78
CA LEU A 59 12.27 -25.13 5.65
C LEU A 59 11.55 -25.96 6.73
N GLY A 60 11.74 -27.28 6.71
CA GLY A 60 11.06 -28.20 7.63
C GLY A 60 9.62 -28.54 7.26
N GLY A 61 9.15 -28.13 6.07
CA GLY A 61 7.85 -28.52 5.52
C GLY A 61 7.88 -29.85 4.76
N ASP A 62 6.70 -30.35 4.39
CA ASP A 62 6.51 -31.64 3.74
C ASP A 62 6.63 -31.61 2.19
N GLY A 63 7.11 -30.50 1.64
CA GLY A 63 7.31 -30.27 0.20
C GLY A 63 6.62 -29.01 -0.28
N SER A 64 6.15 -29.02 -1.52
CA SER A 64 5.27 -27.97 -2.07
C SER A 64 4.06 -28.57 -2.78
N SER A 65 2.86 -28.03 -2.55
CA SER A 65 1.62 -28.45 -3.21
C SER A 65 0.71 -27.25 -3.40
N GLY A 66 0.26 -27.01 -4.63
CA GLY A 66 -0.58 -25.85 -4.91
C GLY A 66 -1.23 -25.87 -6.27
N TRP A 67 -1.98 -24.81 -6.54
CA TRP A 67 -2.73 -24.65 -7.76
C TRP A 67 -2.88 -23.18 -8.16
N VAL A 68 -3.11 -22.96 -9.45
CA VAL A 68 -3.42 -21.65 -10.05
C VAL A 68 -4.56 -21.80 -11.04
N LEU A 69 -5.42 -20.79 -11.08
CA LEU A 69 -6.52 -20.65 -12.04
C LEU A 69 -6.30 -19.36 -12.81
N TYR A 70 -6.21 -19.45 -14.13
CA TYR A 70 -6.12 -18.29 -15.02
C TYR A 70 -7.38 -18.17 -15.87
N GLU A 71 -7.76 -16.93 -16.18
CA GLU A 71 -8.76 -16.58 -17.18
C GLU A 71 -8.11 -16.03 -18.44
N VAL A 72 -8.74 -16.23 -19.59
CA VAL A 72 -8.32 -15.69 -20.88
C VAL A 72 -9.55 -15.30 -21.69
N LYS A 73 -9.47 -14.17 -22.40
CA LYS A 73 -10.53 -13.76 -23.32
C LYS A 73 -10.42 -14.51 -24.64
N VAL A 74 -11.55 -15.00 -25.14
CA VAL A 74 -11.67 -15.71 -26.42
C VAL A 74 -12.88 -15.17 -27.17
N GLY A 75 -12.67 -14.17 -28.02
CA GLY A 75 -13.76 -13.37 -28.58
C GLY A 75 -14.55 -12.66 -27.48
N ASP A 76 -15.87 -12.85 -27.46
CA ASP A 76 -16.76 -12.29 -26.42
C ASP A 76 -16.84 -13.14 -25.14
N HIS A 77 -16.07 -14.23 -25.08
CA HIS A 77 -16.10 -15.18 -23.96
C HIS A 77 -14.89 -15.05 -23.05
N THR A 78 -15.06 -15.45 -21.80
CA THR A 78 -13.97 -15.64 -20.85
C THR A 78 -13.88 -17.13 -20.52
N GLU A 79 -12.76 -17.74 -20.87
CA GLU A 79 -12.44 -19.13 -20.55
C GLU A 79 -11.42 -19.21 -19.44
N GLN A 80 -11.33 -20.35 -18.77
CA GLN A 80 -10.44 -20.57 -17.63
C GLN A 80 -9.62 -21.85 -17.81
N PHE A 81 -8.43 -21.87 -17.24
CA PHE A 81 -7.69 -23.10 -17.05
C PHE A 81 -7.08 -23.20 -15.66
N HIS A 82 -7.09 -24.43 -15.14
CA HIS A 82 -6.61 -24.75 -13.81
C HIS A 82 -5.38 -25.62 -13.92
N LEU A 83 -4.31 -25.26 -13.19
CA LEU A 83 -3.11 -26.06 -13.04
C LEU A 83 -2.97 -26.47 -11.57
N GLN A 84 -2.70 -27.74 -11.34
CA GLN A 84 -2.43 -28.28 -10.01
C GLN A 84 -1.09 -29.03 -10.04
N PHE A 85 -0.25 -28.82 -9.03
CA PHE A 85 1.09 -29.40 -8.98
C PHE A 85 1.54 -29.67 -7.56
N LYS A 86 2.38 -30.70 -7.40
CA LYS A 86 2.92 -31.12 -6.12
C LYS A 86 4.30 -31.76 -6.26
N ASP A 87 5.18 -31.42 -5.32
CA ASP A 87 6.50 -31.99 -5.10
C ASP A 87 6.65 -32.38 -3.62
N PRO A 88 6.38 -33.65 -3.25
CA PRO A 88 6.40 -34.11 -1.86
C PRO A 88 7.80 -34.56 -1.39
N THR A 89 8.06 -34.44 -0.08
CA THR A 89 9.34 -34.86 0.55
C THR A 89 9.54 -36.37 0.73
N GLY A 90 8.47 -37.16 0.65
CA GLY A 90 8.51 -38.59 0.95
C GLY A 90 9.31 -39.42 -0.06
N LEU A 91 10.18 -40.33 0.42
CA LEU A 91 11.01 -41.24 -0.41
C LEU A 91 10.24 -42.05 -1.47
N TRP A 92 8.95 -42.30 -1.23
CA TRP A 92 8.07 -43.04 -2.14
C TRP A 92 6.93 -42.18 -2.70
N ALA A 93 6.87 -40.91 -2.30
CA ALA A 93 5.87 -39.98 -2.76
C ALA A 93 6.21 -39.56 -4.20
N LYS A 94 5.18 -39.38 -5.02
CA LYS A 94 5.34 -39.05 -6.43
C LYS A 94 4.92 -37.61 -6.67
N ASN A 95 5.62 -36.95 -7.57
CA ASN A 95 5.20 -35.65 -8.08
C ASN A 95 3.83 -35.80 -8.76
N PHE A 96 3.04 -34.73 -8.71
CA PHE A 96 1.73 -34.66 -9.35
C PHE A 96 1.65 -33.42 -10.24
N PHE A 97 1.01 -33.58 -11.41
CA PHE A 97 0.72 -32.48 -12.30
C PHE A 97 -0.59 -32.71 -13.05
N ASP A 98 -1.47 -31.72 -12.98
CA ASP A 98 -2.69 -31.70 -13.78
C ASP A 98 -2.96 -30.32 -14.38
N ALA A 99 -3.61 -30.33 -15.54
CA ALA A 99 -3.99 -29.15 -16.29
C ALA A 99 -5.35 -29.40 -16.94
N ARG A 100 -6.33 -28.53 -16.65
CA ARG A 100 -7.70 -28.64 -17.15
C ARG A 100 -8.16 -27.31 -17.74
N SER A 101 -8.98 -27.36 -18.79
CA SER A 101 -9.61 -26.18 -19.39
C SER A 101 -11.12 -26.18 -19.09
N SER A 102 -11.73 -25.00 -19.01
CA SER A 102 -13.19 -24.86 -18.90
C SER A 102 -13.90 -25.26 -20.20
N HIS A 103 -13.19 -25.23 -21.33
CA HIS A 103 -13.75 -25.51 -22.63
C HIS A 103 -12.70 -25.95 -23.65
N ASP A 104 -12.57 -27.27 -23.85
CA ASP A 104 -11.51 -27.86 -24.68
C ASP A 104 -11.56 -27.44 -26.17
N GLY A 105 -12.71 -26.97 -26.65
CA GLY A 105 -12.84 -26.40 -28.00
C GLY A 105 -12.27 -24.97 -28.17
N ARG A 106 -12.53 -24.07 -27.21
CA ARG A 106 -12.18 -22.64 -27.27
C ARG A 106 -10.83 -22.35 -26.62
N LEU A 107 -10.41 -23.19 -25.69
CA LEU A 107 -9.16 -23.09 -24.97
C LEU A 107 -8.45 -24.44 -24.93
N SER A 108 -7.29 -24.53 -25.57
CA SER A 108 -6.43 -25.72 -25.55
C SER A 108 -5.30 -25.52 -24.56
N VAL A 109 -5.21 -26.40 -23.56
CA VAL A 109 -4.12 -26.43 -22.57
C VAL A 109 -3.33 -27.73 -22.73
N LYS A 110 -2.25 -27.68 -23.50
CA LYS A 110 -1.46 -28.88 -23.81
C LYS A 110 -0.35 -29.04 -22.78
N LYS A 111 -0.38 -30.13 -22.01
CA LYS A 111 0.71 -30.52 -21.09
C LYS A 111 1.97 -30.90 -21.86
N GLY A 112 3.11 -30.38 -21.42
CA GLY A 112 4.43 -30.85 -21.82
C GLY A 112 4.86 -32.09 -21.04
N GLU A 113 6.09 -32.54 -21.28
CA GLU A 113 6.68 -33.64 -20.51
C GLU A 113 6.97 -33.20 -19.07
N TRP A 114 6.68 -34.08 -18.11
CA TRP A 114 6.98 -33.89 -16.69
C TRP A 114 7.32 -35.24 -16.06
N LYS A 115 8.00 -35.22 -14.91
CA LYS A 115 8.50 -36.44 -14.25
C LYS A 115 7.76 -36.70 -12.94
N THR A 116 7.39 -37.96 -12.71
CA THR A 116 6.73 -38.43 -11.48
C THR A 116 7.69 -38.59 -10.29
N GLY A 117 8.99 -38.43 -10.49
CA GLY A 117 9.99 -38.42 -9.44
C GLY A 117 11.19 -37.53 -9.78
N GLY A 118 11.96 -37.18 -8.75
CA GLY A 118 13.04 -36.21 -8.81
C GLY A 118 12.61 -34.82 -8.34
N HIS A 119 13.55 -34.10 -7.75
CA HIS A 119 13.33 -32.80 -7.09
C HIS A 119 14.42 -31.81 -7.54
N PRO A 120 14.10 -30.52 -7.76
CA PRO A 120 12.74 -29.95 -7.69
C PRO A 120 11.85 -30.37 -8.87
N PHE A 121 10.55 -30.18 -8.74
CA PHE A 121 9.55 -30.51 -9.77
C PHE A 121 9.50 -29.47 -10.90
N TYR A 122 9.48 -29.96 -12.14
CA TYR A 122 9.32 -29.13 -13.35
C TYR A 122 8.22 -29.67 -14.24
N ALA A 123 7.37 -28.77 -14.74
CA ALA A 123 6.38 -29.06 -15.78
C ALA A 123 6.20 -27.87 -16.72
N SER A 124 5.54 -28.10 -17.85
CA SER A 124 5.15 -27.05 -18.78
C SER A 124 3.76 -27.25 -19.37
N VAL A 125 3.14 -26.16 -19.78
CA VAL A 125 1.91 -26.14 -20.58
C VAL A 125 2.02 -25.13 -21.71
N ILE A 126 1.35 -25.43 -22.82
CA ILE A 126 1.14 -24.49 -23.91
C ILE A 126 -0.35 -24.17 -23.99
N VAL A 127 -0.68 -22.89 -23.91
CA VAL A 127 -2.05 -22.37 -23.91
C VAL A 127 -2.35 -21.73 -25.27
N ARG A 128 -3.43 -22.16 -25.92
CA ARG A 128 -3.91 -21.62 -27.21
C ARG A 128 -5.41 -21.39 -27.16
N THR A 129 -5.87 -20.36 -27.85
CA THR A 129 -7.29 -20.02 -27.97
C THR A 129 -7.79 -20.27 -29.39
N ASN A 130 -9.05 -20.68 -29.52
CA ASN A 130 -9.73 -20.85 -30.81
C ASN A 130 -11.09 -20.13 -30.76
N PRO A 131 -11.20 -18.90 -31.31
CA PRO A 131 -12.42 -18.10 -31.23
C PRO A 131 -13.59 -18.68 -32.04
N HIS A 132 -13.34 -19.63 -32.95
CA HIS A 132 -14.38 -20.20 -33.81
C HIS A 132 -15.02 -21.48 -33.25
N ALA A 133 -14.58 -21.98 -32.10
CA ALA A 133 -15.15 -23.17 -31.50
C ALA A 133 -16.47 -22.88 -30.76
N SER A 134 -17.43 -23.81 -30.87
CA SER A 134 -18.76 -23.73 -30.23
C SER A 134 -18.89 -24.74 -29.08
N GLY A 135 -19.79 -24.45 -28.13
CA GLY A 135 -20.06 -25.29 -26.96
C GLY A 135 -20.23 -24.49 -25.67
N ALA A 136 -20.79 -25.11 -24.63
CA ALA A 136 -20.95 -24.49 -23.31
C ALA A 136 -19.68 -24.67 -22.47
N SER A 137 -19.26 -23.61 -21.77
CA SER A 137 -18.11 -23.68 -20.85
C SER A 137 -18.52 -24.40 -19.58
N THR A 138 -17.65 -25.27 -19.08
CA THR A 138 -17.84 -25.98 -17.81
C THR A 138 -17.06 -25.25 -16.73
N PRO A 139 -17.71 -24.80 -15.63
CA PRO A 139 -16.99 -24.22 -14.50
C PRO A 139 -15.97 -25.22 -13.96
N LEU A 140 -14.72 -24.79 -13.77
CA LEU A 140 -13.71 -25.63 -13.17
C LEU A 140 -13.89 -25.64 -11.65
N PRO A 141 -13.83 -26.82 -10.99
CA PRO A 141 -13.94 -26.90 -9.54
C PRO A 141 -12.76 -26.17 -8.90
N ILE A 142 -13.07 -25.16 -8.08
CA ILE A 142 -12.09 -24.51 -7.21
C ILE A 142 -12.02 -25.34 -5.92
N PRO A 143 -10.85 -25.82 -5.49
CA PRO A 143 -10.72 -26.50 -4.22
C PRO A 143 -11.25 -25.60 -3.09
N PRO A 144 -11.98 -26.14 -2.09
CA PRO A 144 -12.46 -25.33 -0.98
C PRO A 144 -11.26 -24.68 -0.29
N GLN A 145 -11.14 -23.36 -0.41
CA GLN A 145 -10.21 -22.61 0.41
C GLN A 145 -10.63 -22.83 1.86
N LYS A 146 -9.69 -23.19 2.75
CA LYS A 146 -9.87 -22.79 4.14
C LYS A 146 -10.06 -21.28 4.07
N LYS A 147 -11.28 -20.79 4.36
CA LYS A 147 -11.47 -19.38 4.72
C LYS A 147 -10.32 -19.05 5.65
N LEU A 148 -9.48 -18.09 5.28
CA LEU A 148 -8.51 -17.52 6.20
C LEU A 148 -9.31 -17.26 7.47
N MET A 149 -8.99 -17.97 8.56
CA MET A 149 -9.79 -17.90 9.77
C MET A 149 -9.85 -16.42 10.14
N THR A 150 -11.05 -15.85 10.12
CA THR A 150 -11.35 -14.61 10.85
C THR A 150 -11.25 -15.00 12.31
N SER A 151 -10.02 -15.06 12.83
CA SER A 151 -9.77 -15.44 14.21
C SER A 151 -10.25 -14.31 15.11
N GLY A 152 -11.23 -14.64 15.95
CA GLY A 152 -11.38 -14.07 17.29
C GLY A 152 -12.16 -12.77 17.38
N ASP A 153 -13.22 -12.83 18.18
CA ASP A 153 -13.76 -11.69 18.93
C ASP A 153 -12.60 -10.95 19.62
N GLY A 154 -12.26 -9.80 19.06
CA GLY A 154 -11.37 -8.82 19.63
C GLY A 154 -11.71 -7.49 18.99
N ASP A 155 -11.82 -6.44 19.79
CA ASP A 155 -11.92 -5.07 19.29
C ASP A 155 -10.62 -4.77 18.53
N VAL A 156 -10.73 -4.65 17.20
CA VAL A 156 -9.58 -4.50 16.30
C VAL A 156 -9.74 -3.23 15.49
N HIS A 157 -8.69 -2.41 15.52
CA HIS A 157 -8.64 -1.07 14.96
C HIS A 157 -7.55 -1.01 13.89
N ALA A 158 -7.84 -0.37 12.76
CA ALA A 158 -6.93 -0.30 11.63
C ALA A 158 -6.73 1.15 11.18
N LYS A 159 -5.69 1.29 10.38
CA LYS A 159 -4.72 2.36 10.30
C LYS A 159 -4.22 2.49 8.81
N PHE A 160 -3.76 3.64 8.31
CA PHE A 160 -3.25 3.87 6.94
C PHE A 160 -1.70 3.94 6.81
N GLU A 161 -1.03 2.84 6.47
CA GLU A 161 0.44 2.78 6.34
C GLU A 161 0.87 2.11 5.03
N ILE A 162 1.99 2.58 4.50
CA ILE A 162 2.72 1.92 3.42
C ILE A 162 3.36 0.64 3.94
N GLY A 163 3.20 -0.45 3.19
CA GLY A 163 3.82 -1.71 3.52
C GLY A 163 5.29 -1.77 3.12
N PHE A 164 6.15 -2.20 4.04
CA PHE A 164 7.49 -2.65 3.70
C PHE A 164 7.92 -3.78 4.65
N ASP A 165 8.45 -4.86 4.07
CA ASP A 165 8.98 -5.99 4.83
C ASP A 165 10.33 -5.60 5.46
N TYR A 166 10.32 -5.30 6.76
CA TYR A 166 11.52 -5.01 7.55
C TYR A 166 11.86 -6.17 8.51
N PRO A 167 13.10 -6.71 8.51
CA PRO A 167 13.51 -7.79 9.42
C PRO A 167 13.91 -7.30 10.83
N GLY A 168 13.29 -6.24 11.36
CA GLY A 168 13.48 -5.75 12.73
C GLY A 168 12.14 -5.34 13.39
N PRO A 169 12.13 -4.56 14.48
CA PRO A 169 10.88 -4.31 15.22
C PRO A 169 9.91 -3.47 14.37
N GLY A 170 8.92 -4.12 13.78
CA GLY A 170 7.82 -3.52 13.02
C GLY A 170 7.75 -4.04 11.58
N GLU A 171 7.09 -5.19 11.37
CA GLU A 171 6.55 -5.55 10.05
C GLU A 171 5.47 -4.51 9.71
N LYS A 172 5.63 -3.77 8.60
CA LYS A 172 4.62 -2.82 8.14
C LYS A 172 3.78 -3.44 7.03
N HIS A 173 2.47 -3.46 7.24
CA HIS A 173 1.53 -4.10 6.33
C HIS A 173 1.17 -3.18 5.14
N PRO A 174 0.97 -3.73 3.93
CA PRO A 174 0.72 -2.95 2.71
C PRO A 174 -0.72 -2.43 2.62
N ILE A 175 -1.10 -1.50 3.51
CA ILE A 175 -2.49 -1.04 3.62
C ILE A 175 -2.86 -0.13 2.46
N HIS A 176 -2.05 0.88 2.18
CA HIS A 176 -2.24 1.78 1.04
C HIS A 176 -2.35 0.98 -0.25
N GLU A 177 -1.45 0.02 -0.41
CA GLU A 177 -1.38 -0.80 -1.60
C GLU A 177 -2.59 -1.74 -1.71
N ASN A 178 -3.06 -2.34 -0.61
CA ASN A 178 -4.29 -3.13 -0.64
C ASN A 178 -5.53 -2.29 -0.95
N ILE A 179 -5.60 -1.03 -0.50
CA ILE A 179 -6.66 -0.08 -0.90
C ILE A 179 -6.60 0.17 -2.41
N ALA A 180 -5.40 0.40 -2.95
CA ALA A 180 -5.21 0.62 -4.38
C ALA A 180 -5.54 -0.63 -5.20
N ILE A 181 -5.11 -1.83 -4.78
CA ILE A 181 -5.46 -3.09 -5.45
C ILE A 181 -6.97 -3.27 -5.43
N ALA A 182 -7.64 -3.07 -4.28
CA ALA A 182 -9.10 -3.13 -4.19
C ALA A 182 -9.77 -2.14 -5.15
N ALA A 183 -9.25 -0.92 -5.28
CA ALA A 183 -9.74 0.06 -6.24
C ALA A 183 -9.57 -0.40 -7.69
N PHE A 184 -8.38 -0.91 -8.07
CA PHE A 184 -8.14 -1.44 -9.41
C PHE A 184 -9.08 -2.61 -9.73
N LEU A 185 -9.23 -3.57 -8.82
CA LEU A 185 -10.14 -4.73 -8.95
C LEU A 185 -11.60 -4.32 -9.18
N ASN A 186 -12.00 -3.13 -8.73
CA ASN A 186 -13.37 -2.61 -8.83
C ASN A 186 -13.50 -1.44 -9.83
N SER A 187 -12.49 -1.21 -10.68
CA SER A 187 -12.46 -0.13 -11.67
C SER A 187 -12.56 -0.66 -13.11
N SER A 188 -12.69 0.26 -14.07
CA SER A 188 -12.65 -0.05 -15.51
C SER A 188 -11.26 -0.43 -16.03
N LEU A 189 -10.19 -0.12 -15.28
CA LEU A 189 -8.83 -0.57 -15.57
C LEU A 189 -8.49 -1.72 -14.61
N THR A 190 -9.13 -2.86 -14.83
CA THR A 190 -9.16 -3.93 -13.83
C THR A 190 -7.87 -4.73 -13.79
N PHE A 191 -7.32 -4.94 -12.59
CA PHE A 191 -6.26 -5.93 -12.36
C PHE A 191 -6.82 -7.36 -12.41
N PRO A 192 -5.98 -8.38 -12.63
CA PRO A 192 -6.37 -9.78 -12.46
C PRO A 192 -7.05 -10.01 -11.10
N LYS A 193 -8.12 -10.83 -11.08
CA LYS A 193 -8.99 -10.99 -9.90
C LYS A 193 -8.28 -11.47 -8.65
N ALA A 194 -7.19 -12.21 -8.80
CA ALA A 194 -6.37 -12.69 -7.70
C ALA A 194 -5.06 -11.92 -7.54
N THR A 195 -5.00 -10.67 -8.00
CA THR A 195 -3.90 -9.79 -7.67
C THR A 195 -3.85 -9.52 -6.16
N THR A 196 -2.64 -9.62 -5.62
CA THR A 196 -2.26 -9.28 -4.24
C THR A 196 -0.99 -8.45 -4.27
N TYR A 197 -0.64 -7.78 -3.18
CA TYR A 197 0.60 -7.01 -3.09
C TYR A 197 1.83 -7.81 -3.57
N ASN A 198 1.91 -9.07 -3.14
CA ASN A 198 3.06 -9.93 -3.42
C ASN A 198 3.17 -10.40 -4.87
N ASN A 199 2.13 -10.31 -5.70
CA ASN A 199 2.15 -10.85 -7.06
C ASN A 199 2.02 -9.79 -8.16
N LEU A 200 2.19 -8.52 -7.82
CA LEU A 200 2.15 -7.43 -8.79
C LEU A 200 3.31 -7.54 -9.79
N ASN A 201 2.97 -7.33 -11.07
CA ASN A 201 3.95 -7.32 -12.14
C ASN A 201 4.64 -5.94 -12.26
N ASN A 202 5.71 -5.85 -13.06
CA ASN A 202 6.53 -4.64 -13.17
C ASN A 202 5.73 -3.40 -13.59
N LYS A 203 4.76 -3.55 -14.50
CA LYS A 203 3.92 -2.42 -14.97
C LYS A 203 3.02 -1.94 -13.85
N GLN A 204 2.39 -2.85 -13.13
CA GLN A 204 1.51 -2.50 -12.02
C GLN A 204 2.31 -1.85 -10.88
N TRP A 205 3.53 -2.30 -10.63
CA TRP A 205 4.38 -1.76 -9.59
C TRP A 205 4.77 -0.30 -9.78
N GLU A 206 4.72 0.22 -11.01
CA GLU A 206 4.91 1.65 -11.23
C GLU A 206 3.79 2.50 -10.61
N TYR A 207 2.55 1.99 -10.48
CA TYR A 207 1.52 2.69 -9.68
C TYR A 207 1.93 2.76 -8.20
N PHE A 208 2.41 1.67 -7.64
CA PHE A 208 2.77 1.59 -6.22
C PHE A 208 4.04 2.36 -5.90
N ARG A 209 5.01 2.40 -6.83
CA ARG A 209 6.15 3.33 -6.76
C ARG A 209 5.70 4.78 -6.70
N GLY A 210 4.65 5.12 -7.42
CA GLY A 210 4.01 6.42 -7.36
C GLY A 210 3.32 6.68 -6.03
N MET A 211 2.57 5.70 -5.52
CA MET A 211 1.89 5.84 -4.23
C MET A 211 2.91 6.09 -3.11
N ILE A 212 3.98 5.29 -3.08
CA ILE A 212 5.02 5.40 -2.04
C ILE A 212 5.82 6.69 -2.16
N TRP A 213 5.79 7.35 -3.32
CA TRP A 213 6.59 8.54 -3.56
C TRP A 213 6.23 9.71 -2.63
N ASN A 214 4.99 9.85 -2.16
CA ASN A 214 4.65 10.95 -1.26
C ASN A 214 5.38 10.84 0.08
N ASP A 215 5.46 9.62 0.63
CA ASP A 215 6.18 9.30 1.88
C ASP A 215 7.71 9.20 1.66
N ASP A 216 8.15 8.86 0.45
CA ASP A 216 9.55 8.79 0.06
C ASP A 216 9.84 9.56 -1.24
N PRO A 217 9.74 10.90 -1.22
CA PRO A 217 9.86 11.70 -2.43
C PRO A 217 11.30 11.80 -2.94
N GLU A 218 12.26 11.27 -2.17
CA GLU A 218 13.66 11.14 -2.57
C GLU A 218 14.03 9.70 -3.01
N CYS A 219 13.05 8.77 -3.02
CA CYS A 219 13.19 7.35 -3.38
C CYS A 219 14.29 6.59 -2.60
N LEU A 220 14.49 6.90 -1.32
CA LEU A 220 15.52 6.35 -0.44
C LEU A 220 15.16 5.01 0.22
N LEU A 221 13.88 4.63 0.25
CA LEU A 221 13.43 3.34 0.81
C LEU A 221 13.75 2.16 -0.13
N PHE A 222 14.01 2.43 -1.40
CA PHE A 222 14.24 1.38 -2.40
C PHE A 222 15.73 1.13 -2.64
N GLU A 223 16.09 -0.10 -2.97
CA GLU A 223 17.44 -0.44 -3.42
C GLU A 223 17.74 0.20 -4.79
N LYS A 224 19.02 0.49 -5.04
CA LYS A 224 19.49 0.94 -6.36
C LYS A 224 19.63 -0.28 -7.27
N SER A 225 18.76 -0.40 -8.26
CA SER A 225 18.75 -1.52 -9.20
C SER A 225 18.31 -1.05 -10.59
N THR A 226 19.00 -1.55 -11.62
CA THR A 226 18.70 -1.28 -13.03
C THR A 226 17.52 -2.11 -13.54
N ASP A 227 17.23 -3.23 -12.88
CA ASP A 227 16.36 -4.29 -13.41
C ASP A 227 15.16 -4.61 -12.50
N ASP A 228 15.16 -4.12 -11.25
CA ASP A 228 14.09 -4.37 -10.30
C ASP A 228 13.81 -3.14 -9.44
N ASN A 229 12.64 -2.51 -9.63
CA ASN A 229 12.22 -1.33 -8.88
C ASN A 229 11.48 -1.65 -7.57
N ARG A 230 11.39 -2.93 -7.18
CA ARG A 230 10.48 -3.41 -6.13
C ARG A 230 11.19 -3.73 -4.82
N LEU A 231 12.52 -3.79 -4.85
CA LEU A 231 13.34 -4.14 -3.71
C LEU A 231 13.43 -2.94 -2.74
N PHE A 232 13.01 -3.16 -1.51
CA PHE A 232 13.23 -2.23 -0.41
C PHE A 232 14.62 -2.44 0.17
N GLY A 233 15.28 -1.33 0.47
CA GLY A 233 16.49 -1.33 1.27
C GLY A 233 16.18 -1.26 2.75
N ILE A 234 17.22 -1.14 3.57
CA ILE A 234 17.09 -1.06 5.02
C ILE A 234 16.42 0.24 5.53
N GLY A 235 16.14 1.20 4.64
CA GLY A 235 15.48 2.47 4.97
C GLY A 235 16.30 3.45 5.83
N ALA A 236 17.57 3.15 6.11
CA ALA A 236 18.41 3.97 6.99
C ALA A 236 18.61 5.41 6.47
N ASP A 237 18.83 5.56 5.16
CA ASP A 237 19.02 6.87 4.53
C ASP A 237 17.73 7.70 4.56
N TRP A 238 16.60 7.06 4.27
CA TRP A 238 15.27 7.68 4.39
C TRP A 238 15.04 8.15 5.83
N TYR A 239 15.21 7.26 6.82
CA TYR A 239 15.00 7.58 8.24
C TYR A 239 15.92 8.71 8.72
N HIS A 240 17.18 8.69 8.30
CA HIS A 240 18.11 9.78 8.60
C HIS A 240 17.66 11.11 7.98
N LYS A 241 17.21 11.12 6.72
CA LYS A 241 16.68 12.34 6.09
C LYS A 241 15.36 12.79 6.69
N PHE A 242 14.51 11.87 7.12
CA PHE A 242 13.24 12.15 7.77
C PHE A 242 13.45 12.86 9.13
N LEU A 243 14.43 12.44 9.93
CA LEU A 243 14.70 13.07 11.23
C LEU A 243 15.63 14.28 11.17
N TYR A 244 16.65 14.23 10.31
CA TYR A 244 17.79 15.16 10.35
C TYR A 244 18.08 15.82 9.00
N GLY A 245 17.19 15.64 8.02
CA GLY A 245 17.37 16.19 6.68
C GLY A 245 17.43 17.72 6.67
N ASN A 246 17.97 18.26 5.58
CA ASN A 246 17.91 19.70 5.35
C ASN A 246 16.45 20.11 5.11
N LYS A 247 15.95 21.16 5.79
CA LYS A 247 14.58 21.69 5.62
C LYS A 247 14.19 22.05 4.17
N LYS A 248 15.17 22.13 3.27
CA LYS A 248 14.98 22.40 1.84
C LYS A 248 14.76 21.14 0.99
N CYS A 249 15.04 19.94 1.51
CA CYS A 249 14.87 18.70 0.76
C CYS A 249 13.42 18.23 0.79
N MET A 250 13.03 17.42 -0.20
CA MET A 250 11.66 16.94 -0.34
C MET A 250 11.17 16.19 0.89
N THR A 251 11.98 15.30 1.48
CA THR A 251 11.57 14.53 2.67
C THR A 251 11.15 15.45 3.82
N GLN A 252 11.94 16.48 4.13
CA GLN A 252 11.60 17.44 5.19
C GLN A 252 10.41 18.32 4.84
N ARG A 253 10.31 18.77 3.58
CA ARG A 253 9.23 19.68 3.16
C ARG A 253 7.87 18.99 3.09
N SER A 254 7.84 17.74 2.63
CA SER A 254 6.62 16.91 2.56
C SER A 254 6.10 16.54 3.93
N HIS A 255 6.97 16.19 4.89
CA HIS A 255 6.51 15.71 6.20
C HIS A 255 6.40 16.82 7.24
N PHE A 256 7.23 17.87 7.18
CA PHE A 256 7.32 18.89 8.25
C PHE A 256 7.22 20.33 7.75
N GLY A 257 6.97 20.52 6.46
CA GLY A 257 7.13 21.82 5.82
C GLY A 257 5.96 22.23 4.94
N ASP A 258 6.29 23.00 3.92
CA ASP A 258 5.39 23.66 3.00
C ASP A 258 4.78 22.75 1.92
N LEU A 259 5.22 21.49 1.85
CA LEU A 259 4.67 20.47 0.95
C LEU A 259 3.82 19.42 1.68
N GLN A 260 3.40 19.66 2.93
CA GLN A 260 2.51 18.75 3.67
C GLN A 260 1.18 18.44 2.97
N PHE A 261 0.75 19.27 2.02
CA PHE A 261 -0.42 18.98 1.20
C PHE A 261 -0.26 17.69 0.37
N LEU A 262 0.96 17.19 0.16
CA LEU A 262 1.21 15.88 -0.45
C LEU A 262 0.59 14.73 0.38
N HIS A 263 0.47 14.92 1.69
CA HIS A 263 -0.19 13.98 2.61
C HIS A 263 -1.57 14.44 3.04
N CYS A 264 -2.23 15.31 2.26
CA CYS A 264 -3.50 15.90 2.67
C CYS A 264 -3.42 16.64 4.02
N MET A 265 -2.29 17.30 4.30
CA MET A 265 -2.06 18.06 5.53
C MET A 265 -1.78 19.53 5.25
N GLY A 266 -2.11 20.39 6.22
CA GLY A 266 -1.80 21.81 6.18
C GLY A 266 -0.31 22.06 6.39
N ALA A 267 0.25 23.07 5.72
CA ALA A 267 1.65 23.44 5.89
C ALA A 267 1.96 24.11 7.24
N ALA A 268 0.95 24.69 7.88
CA ALA A 268 1.08 25.42 9.14
C ALA A 268 -0.24 25.41 9.93
N GLU A 269 -0.13 25.58 11.25
CA GLU A 269 -1.31 25.80 12.09
C GLU A 269 -2.07 27.04 11.63
N ASN A 270 -3.39 26.99 11.76
CA ASN A 270 -4.31 28.03 11.33
C ASN A 270 -4.34 28.31 9.81
N GLU A 271 -3.71 27.48 8.98
CA GLU A 271 -3.91 27.53 7.52
C GLU A 271 -5.39 27.27 7.19
N MET A 272 -5.96 28.04 6.28
CA MET A 272 -7.36 27.84 5.88
C MET A 272 -7.48 26.56 5.04
N PRO A 273 -8.49 25.70 5.26
CA PRO A 273 -8.64 24.45 4.51
C PRO A 273 -8.68 24.61 3.00
N HIS A 274 -9.27 25.71 2.52
CA HIS A 274 -9.26 26.03 1.09
C HIS A 274 -7.85 26.17 0.53
N THR A 275 -6.91 26.76 1.28
CA THR A 275 -5.51 26.89 0.86
C THR A 275 -4.84 25.53 0.70
N THR A 276 -5.01 24.63 1.67
CA THR A 276 -4.46 23.27 1.61
C THR A 276 -5.05 22.50 0.42
N ARG A 277 -6.38 22.51 0.28
CA ARG A 277 -7.09 21.84 -0.82
C ARG A 277 -6.66 22.36 -2.19
N ASP A 278 -6.53 23.68 -2.35
CA ASP A 278 -6.19 24.27 -3.64
C ASP A 278 -4.76 23.87 -4.06
N ARG A 279 -3.82 23.76 -3.10
CA ARG A 279 -2.47 23.21 -3.36
C ARG A 279 -2.50 21.72 -3.71
N MET A 280 -3.29 20.92 -3.00
CA MET A 280 -3.50 19.50 -3.33
C MET A 280 -4.01 19.35 -4.77
N LEU A 281 -5.02 20.12 -5.16
CA LEU A 281 -5.61 20.06 -6.50
C LEU A 281 -4.66 20.59 -7.57
N GLN A 282 -3.86 21.61 -7.28
CA GLN A 282 -2.81 22.05 -8.19
C GLN A 282 -1.81 20.91 -8.44
N TRP A 283 -1.32 20.28 -7.39
CA TRP A 283 -0.39 19.16 -7.48
C TRP A 283 -0.97 17.97 -8.23
N MET A 284 -2.14 17.48 -7.79
CA MET A 284 -2.85 16.38 -8.43
C MET A 284 -3.16 16.69 -9.89
N GLY A 285 -3.45 17.95 -10.23
CA GLY A 285 -3.73 18.34 -11.61
C GLY A 285 -2.54 18.16 -12.53
N ILE A 286 -1.34 18.51 -12.08
CA ILE A 286 -0.11 18.29 -12.85
C ILE A 286 0.18 16.79 -12.97
N MET A 287 0.12 16.05 -11.86
CA MET A 287 0.39 14.60 -11.83
C MET A 287 -0.62 13.81 -12.66
N TYR A 288 -1.91 14.15 -12.59
CA TYR A 288 -2.94 13.48 -13.38
C TYR A 288 -2.82 13.79 -14.89
N LYS A 289 -2.49 15.04 -15.26
CA LYS A 289 -2.21 15.38 -16.67
C LYS A 289 -0.99 14.64 -17.20
N LEU A 290 0.07 14.55 -16.40
CA LEU A 290 1.27 13.75 -16.69
C LEU A 290 0.93 12.26 -16.84
N ALA A 291 0.11 11.72 -15.94
CA ALA A 291 -0.38 10.35 -16.03
C ALA A 291 -1.17 10.13 -17.32
N CYS A 292 -2.07 11.05 -17.67
CA CYS A 292 -2.86 10.92 -18.89
C CYS A 292 -1.99 10.95 -20.15
N GLY A 293 -0.94 11.77 -20.18
CA GLY A 293 0.03 11.89 -21.27
C GLY A 293 -0.51 12.62 -22.50
N ASN A 294 -1.75 13.11 -22.45
CA ASN A 294 -2.44 13.76 -23.58
C ASN A 294 -3.09 15.11 -23.19
N GLN A 295 -2.63 15.73 -22.09
CA GLN A 295 -3.20 16.98 -21.55
C GLN A 295 -2.15 18.08 -21.33
N GLY A 296 -1.12 18.11 -22.17
CA GLY A 296 -0.14 19.20 -22.22
C GLY A 296 0.91 19.21 -21.10
N VAL A 297 1.04 18.11 -20.34
CA VAL A 297 2.11 17.90 -19.35
C VAL A 297 2.94 16.69 -19.78
N SER A 298 4.26 16.85 -19.83
CA SER A 298 5.23 15.83 -20.21
C SER A 298 6.37 15.74 -19.19
N GLU A 299 7.00 14.57 -19.09
CA GLU A 299 7.99 14.27 -18.05
C GLU A 299 9.28 15.08 -18.15
N ASP A 300 9.60 15.62 -19.33
CA ASP A 300 10.79 16.43 -19.64
C ASP A 300 10.63 17.91 -19.30
N GLN A 301 9.40 18.36 -18.98
CA GLN A 301 9.14 19.75 -18.60
C GLN A 301 9.68 20.06 -17.21
N HIS A 302 10.11 21.32 -17.02
CA HIS A 302 10.67 21.78 -15.76
C HIS A 302 9.59 22.11 -14.73
N LEU A 303 9.90 21.89 -13.44
CA LEU A 303 8.98 22.19 -12.34
C LEU A 303 8.45 23.62 -12.36
N ARG A 304 9.29 24.61 -12.71
CA ARG A 304 8.90 26.03 -12.80
C ARG A 304 7.84 26.34 -13.86
N GLU A 305 7.59 25.44 -14.80
CA GLU A 305 6.56 25.60 -15.83
C GLU A 305 5.16 25.29 -15.28
N HIS A 306 5.10 24.56 -14.16
CA HIS A 306 3.85 24.05 -13.58
C HIS A 306 3.60 24.54 -12.16
N PHE A 307 4.66 24.87 -11.43
CA PHE A 307 4.62 25.27 -10.04
C PHE A 307 5.28 26.64 -9.87
N ASP A 308 4.70 27.47 -9.01
CA ASP A 308 5.27 28.78 -8.71
C ASP A 308 6.50 28.68 -7.78
N ASP A 309 7.18 29.83 -7.61
CA ASP A 309 8.38 29.94 -6.77
C ASP A 309 8.10 29.67 -5.27
N SER A 310 6.83 29.59 -4.84
CA SER A 310 6.49 29.18 -3.47
C SER A 310 6.67 27.67 -3.28
N MET A 311 6.49 26.86 -4.32
CA MET A 311 6.72 25.41 -4.28
C MET A 311 8.14 25.01 -4.68
N PHE A 312 8.68 25.54 -5.78
CA PHE A 312 10.01 25.15 -6.25
C PHE A 312 10.80 26.35 -6.76
N ASN A 313 11.80 26.78 -6.00
CA ASN A 313 12.65 27.92 -6.36
C ASN A 313 14.14 27.53 -6.34
N ARG A 314 15.01 28.50 -6.62
CA ARG A 314 16.47 28.29 -6.65
C ARG A 314 17.08 27.83 -5.33
N THR A 315 16.34 27.89 -4.22
CA THR A 315 16.83 27.54 -2.88
C THR A 315 16.28 26.22 -2.35
N THR A 316 15.31 25.62 -3.04
CA THR A 316 14.74 24.30 -2.71
C THR A 316 15.56 23.18 -3.36
N ASN A 317 15.42 21.96 -2.84
CA ASN A 317 15.99 20.76 -3.44
C ASN A 317 14.90 19.69 -3.62
N PRO A 318 14.44 19.40 -4.85
CA PRO A 318 14.90 19.95 -6.13
C PRO A 318 14.52 21.42 -6.33
N SER A 319 15.17 22.07 -7.30
CA SER A 319 14.87 23.45 -7.69
C SER A 319 13.86 23.48 -8.83
N GLY A 320 13.29 24.65 -9.13
CA GLY A 320 12.40 24.83 -10.28
C GLY A 320 13.01 24.47 -11.66
N GLY A 321 14.33 24.25 -11.75
CA GLY A 321 14.99 23.78 -12.99
C GLY A 321 15.05 22.26 -13.16
N THR A 322 14.60 21.50 -12.16
CA THR A 322 14.51 20.04 -12.26
C THR A 322 13.31 19.65 -13.15
N THR A 323 13.37 18.51 -13.84
CA THR A 323 12.26 18.00 -14.64
C THR A 323 11.25 17.22 -13.80
N LEU A 324 10.03 17.01 -14.30
CA LEU A 324 9.04 16.14 -13.66
C LEU A 324 9.55 14.69 -13.55
N ARG A 325 10.29 14.21 -14.56
CA ARG A 325 10.95 12.89 -14.55
C ARG A 325 11.95 12.78 -13.40
N ASP A 326 12.86 13.75 -13.29
CA ASP A 326 13.92 13.73 -12.27
C ASP A 326 13.34 13.86 -10.86
N LEU A 327 12.25 14.61 -10.69
CA LEU A 327 11.51 14.69 -9.44
C LEU A 327 10.93 13.32 -9.04
N ILE A 328 10.26 12.63 -9.98
CA ILE A 328 9.56 11.36 -9.70
C ILE A 328 10.52 10.18 -9.55
N LEU A 329 11.65 10.18 -10.26
CA LEU A 329 12.69 9.16 -10.11
C LEU A 329 13.63 9.44 -8.93
N ALA A 330 13.84 10.72 -8.60
CA ALA A 330 14.73 11.18 -7.54
C ALA A 330 16.10 10.48 -7.54
N ASP A 331 16.48 9.81 -6.44
CA ASP A 331 17.77 9.11 -6.33
C ASP A 331 17.76 7.71 -6.99
N ARG A 332 16.74 7.38 -7.79
CA ARG A 332 16.60 6.10 -8.52
C ARG A 332 16.42 6.26 -10.04
N PRO A 333 17.24 7.08 -10.74
CA PRO A 333 17.12 7.25 -12.20
C PRO A 333 17.55 6.01 -13.01
N GLU A 334 18.25 5.06 -12.40
CA GLU A 334 18.91 3.94 -13.11
C GLU A 334 17.95 2.84 -13.55
N TYR A 335 16.72 2.81 -13.02
CA TYR A 335 15.73 1.80 -13.41
C TYR A 335 15.20 2.05 -14.84
N LYS A 336 15.58 1.14 -15.74
CA LYS A 336 15.41 1.31 -17.19
C LYS A 336 13.97 1.20 -17.70
N GLU A 337 13.12 0.45 -16.99
CA GLU A 337 11.72 0.20 -17.35
C GLU A 337 10.75 1.13 -16.59
N SER A 338 11.24 2.29 -16.14
CA SER A 338 10.41 3.27 -15.41
C SER A 338 9.28 3.82 -16.29
N ASN A 339 8.10 3.96 -15.70
CA ASN A 339 6.93 4.54 -16.33
C ASN A 339 6.37 5.68 -15.48
N ILE A 340 6.81 6.89 -15.81
CA ILE A 340 6.47 8.11 -15.08
C ILE A 340 4.96 8.39 -15.10
N SER A 341 4.28 8.04 -16.20
CA SER A 341 2.83 8.18 -16.32
C SER A 341 2.09 7.34 -15.27
N LEU A 342 2.50 6.08 -15.05
CA LEU A 342 1.87 5.22 -14.05
C LEU A 342 2.23 5.64 -12.62
N ARG A 343 3.48 6.07 -12.37
CA ARG A 343 3.87 6.66 -11.07
C ARG A 343 3.07 7.91 -10.74
N ALA A 344 2.86 8.79 -11.72
CA ALA A 344 2.09 10.01 -11.50
C ALA A 344 0.63 9.71 -11.12
N LEU A 345 0.02 8.63 -11.65
CA LEU A 345 -1.30 8.19 -11.18
C LEU A 345 -1.25 7.69 -9.73
N GLY A 346 -0.21 6.93 -9.37
CA GLY A 346 0.02 6.47 -7.99
C GLY A 346 0.12 7.61 -6.98
N ILE A 347 0.86 8.66 -7.31
CA ILE A 347 0.99 9.89 -6.49
C ILE A 347 -0.39 10.51 -6.19
N CYS A 348 -1.27 10.56 -7.19
CA CYS A 348 -2.64 11.02 -7.01
C CYS A 348 -3.46 10.08 -6.11
N MET A 349 -3.29 8.76 -6.23
CA MET A 349 -3.99 7.79 -5.37
C MET A 349 -3.59 7.94 -3.90
N HIS A 350 -2.31 8.15 -3.62
CA HIS A 350 -1.82 8.38 -2.25
C HIS A 350 -2.50 9.60 -1.62
N THR A 351 -2.51 10.73 -2.32
CA THR A 351 -3.14 11.97 -1.85
C THR A 351 -4.63 11.78 -1.52
N ILE A 352 -5.34 10.96 -2.31
CA ILE A 352 -6.74 10.60 -2.03
C ILE A 352 -6.85 9.73 -0.78
N GLN A 353 -5.98 8.74 -0.61
CA GLN A 353 -5.99 7.83 0.53
C GLN A 353 -5.78 8.58 1.84
N ASP A 354 -4.75 9.43 1.90
CA ASP A 354 -4.46 10.27 3.08
C ASP A 354 -5.62 11.20 3.41
N SER A 355 -6.38 11.65 2.41
CA SER A 355 -7.53 12.52 2.66
C SER A 355 -8.66 11.87 3.45
N PHE A 356 -8.70 10.54 3.54
CA PHE A 356 -9.64 9.79 4.37
C PHE A 356 -8.99 9.20 5.63
N ALA A 357 -7.68 9.35 5.80
CA ALA A 357 -6.97 8.97 7.00
C ALA A 357 -7.22 10.00 8.10
N MET A 358 -7.75 9.55 9.25
CA MET A 358 -8.04 10.45 10.37
C MET A 358 -6.79 11.08 10.99
N GLY A 359 -5.60 10.49 10.78
CA GLY A 359 -4.33 11.10 11.16
C GLY A 359 -3.99 12.36 10.36
N HIS A 360 -4.60 12.54 9.19
CA HIS A 360 -4.25 13.56 8.20
C HIS A 360 -5.34 14.62 8.04
N ALA A 361 -6.62 14.22 8.06
CA ALA A 361 -7.74 15.13 7.97
C ALA A 361 -8.92 14.72 8.87
N GLN A 362 -9.54 15.70 9.51
CA GLN A 362 -10.81 15.53 10.19
C GLN A 362 -11.95 15.71 9.19
N ARG A 363 -12.87 14.74 9.13
CA ARG A 363 -14.04 14.76 8.24
C ARG A 363 -15.34 14.61 9.04
N ARG A 364 -16.44 15.06 8.46
CA ARG A 364 -17.78 14.89 9.04
C ARG A 364 -18.22 13.44 8.88
N LEU A 365 -18.62 12.77 9.96
CA LEU A 365 -19.22 11.43 9.88
C LEU A 365 -20.67 11.55 9.40
N VAL A 366 -20.99 10.86 8.32
CA VAL A 366 -22.33 10.91 7.71
C VAL A 366 -23.26 9.90 8.37
N ASN A 367 -22.81 8.67 8.54
CA ASN A 367 -23.61 7.57 9.08
C ASN A 367 -23.43 7.38 10.60
N HIS A 368 -23.62 8.44 11.36
CA HIS A 368 -23.48 8.41 12.82
C HIS A 368 -24.44 7.44 13.54
N TRP A 369 -25.51 6.98 12.87
CA TRP A 369 -26.43 5.94 13.36
C TRP A 369 -25.81 4.53 13.39
N ASP A 370 -24.78 4.28 12.58
CA ASP A 370 -24.04 3.01 12.53
C ASP A 370 -22.90 2.98 13.55
N PHE A 371 -22.56 4.12 14.16
CA PHE A 371 -21.64 4.18 15.28
C PHE A 371 -22.24 3.42 16.47
N GLU A 372 -21.45 2.52 17.05
CA GLU A 372 -21.88 1.68 18.17
C GLU A 372 -21.30 2.17 19.50
N ARG A 373 -19.98 2.34 19.57
CA ARG A 373 -19.28 2.76 20.78
C ARG A 373 -17.90 3.29 20.47
N ARG A 374 -17.26 3.85 21.50
CA ARG A 374 -15.80 3.90 21.55
C ARG A 374 -15.26 2.66 22.26
N ASP A 375 -14.15 2.11 21.78
CA ASP A 375 -13.45 1.04 22.48
C ASP A 375 -12.73 1.57 23.75
N LYS A 376 -12.01 0.69 24.45
CA LYS A 376 -11.24 1.03 25.67
C LYS A 376 -10.17 2.11 25.47
N ASN A 377 -9.75 2.35 24.23
CA ASN A 377 -8.73 3.33 23.87
C ASN A 377 -9.34 4.59 23.23
N GLY A 378 -10.67 4.68 23.13
CA GLY A 378 -11.38 5.85 22.61
C GLY A 378 -11.67 5.82 21.10
N TYR A 379 -11.48 4.68 20.43
CA TYR A 379 -11.62 4.54 18.98
C TYR A 379 -13.03 4.22 18.54
N LEU A 380 -13.40 4.69 17.36
CA LEU A 380 -14.75 4.48 16.81
C LEU A 380 -14.95 3.02 16.42
N VAL A 381 -16.02 2.43 16.94
CA VAL A 381 -16.48 1.09 16.57
C VAL A 381 -17.86 1.24 15.92
N PHE A 382 -18.04 0.57 14.78
CA PHE A 382 -19.27 0.56 14.00
C PHE A 382 -19.93 -0.82 14.09
N ARG A 383 -21.25 -0.85 13.89
CA ARG A 383 -22.04 -2.08 13.93
C ARG A 383 -21.48 -3.14 12.96
N PRO A 384 -21.58 -4.45 13.28
CA PRO A 384 -21.12 -5.51 12.40
C PRO A 384 -21.67 -5.37 10.97
N GLY A 385 -20.81 -5.49 9.96
CA GLY A 385 -21.18 -5.35 8.55
C GLY A 385 -21.34 -3.90 8.07
N THR A 386 -21.09 -2.91 8.92
CA THR A 386 -21.08 -1.48 8.57
C THR A 386 -19.67 -0.90 8.73
N TRP A 387 -19.47 0.32 8.22
CA TRP A 387 -18.18 1.04 8.28
C TRP A 387 -18.42 2.55 8.36
N ALA A 388 -17.41 3.32 8.73
CA ALA A 388 -17.48 4.78 8.76
C ALA A 388 -17.64 5.35 7.34
N GLN A 389 -18.66 6.19 7.12
CA GLN A 389 -18.84 6.96 5.88
C GLN A 389 -18.49 8.43 6.13
N TRP A 390 -17.44 8.89 5.48
CA TRP A 390 -16.90 10.23 5.67
C TRP A 390 -17.37 11.21 4.60
N GLY A 391 -17.91 12.33 5.07
CA GLY A 391 -18.36 13.45 4.27
C GLY A 391 -17.26 14.50 4.04
N PRO A 392 -17.63 15.79 3.98
CA PRO A 392 -16.69 16.89 3.78
C PRO A 392 -15.61 16.98 4.86
N ILE A 393 -14.46 17.52 4.47
CA ILE A 393 -13.31 17.84 5.32
C ILE A 393 -13.68 19.03 6.19
N VAL A 394 -13.58 18.84 7.50
CA VAL A 394 -13.81 19.87 8.52
C VAL A 394 -12.52 20.60 8.83
N SER A 395 -11.37 19.91 8.86
CA SER A 395 -10.06 20.53 9.08
C SER A 395 -8.98 19.58 8.56
N PHE A 396 -7.90 20.14 8.03
CA PHE A 396 -6.67 19.37 7.79
C PHE A 396 -5.80 19.44 9.02
N HIS A 397 -5.01 18.39 9.24
CA HIS A 397 -4.04 18.40 10.32
C HIS A 397 -2.66 18.91 9.87
N THR A 398 -1.79 19.21 10.83
CA THR A 398 -0.41 19.64 10.61
C THR A 398 0.54 18.73 11.38
N TYR A 399 1.45 18.03 10.70
CA TYR A 399 2.27 16.97 11.30
C TYR A 399 3.12 17.46 12.46
N GLY A 400 3.85 18.58 12.30
CA GLY A 400 4.92 19.01 13.20
C GLY A 400 4.52 19.35 14.65
N ALA A 401 3.23 19.37 14.96
CA ALA A 401 2.71 19.60 16.31
C ALA A 401 1.74 18.50 16.79
N GLN A 402 1.53 17.44 16.00
CA GLN A 402 0.67 16.32 16.38
C GLN A 402 1.26 15.47 17.51
N ASP A 403 0.37 14.80 18.22
CA ASP A 403 0.71 13.68 19.08
C ASP A 403 1.14 12.50 18.20
N GLU A 404 2.44 12.17 18.20
CA GLU A 404 3.05 11.12 17.38
C GLU A 404 2.42 9.75 17.62
N ASP A 405 2.06 9.43 18.87
CA ASP A 405 1.45 8.15 19.22
C ASP A 405 0.04 8.07 18.63
N ARG A 406 -0.71 9.18 18.66
CA ARG A 406 -2.06 9.23 18.06
C ARG A 406 -2.04 9.28 16.54
N HIS A 407 -1.08 9.97 15.94
CA HIS A 407 -0.88 10.00 14.51
C HIS A 407 -0.51 8.60 13.99
N SER A 408 0.55 7.98 14.53
CA SER A 408 0.93 6.60 14.20
C SER A 408 -0.18 5.58 14.51
N PHE A 409 -1.01 5.87 15.51
CA PHE A 409 -2.17 5.05 15.81
C PHE A 409 -3.25 5.07 14.72
N TYR A 410 -3.49 6.19 14.02
CA TYR A 410 -4.44 6.18 12.91
C TYR A 410 -3.79 5.76 11.58
N ASP A 411 -2.48 5.49 11.60
CA ASP A 411 -1.66 5.18 10.42
C ASP A 411 -1.06 3.74 10.34
N GLY A 412 -0.70 2.93 11.37
CA GLY A 412 -0.21 1.52 11.13
C GLY A 412 -1.09 0.30 10.66
N LEU A 413 -0.99 -0.90 11.27
CA LEU A 413 -2.11 -1.85 11.47
C LEU A 413 -1.81 -2.80 12.66
N GLU A 414 -1.96 -2.34 13.92
CA GLU A 414 -1.44 -3.09 15.09
C GLU A 414 -2.39 -4.20 15.56
N GLY A 415 -1.92 -5.45 15.50
CA GLY A 415 -2.65 -6.63 16.00
C GLY A 415 -3.87 -7.03 15.16
N ALA A 416 -4.06 -6.44 13.98
CA ALA A 416 -5.16 -6.73 13.07
C ALA A 416 -4.72 -7.61 11.89
N THR A 417 -5.69 -8.25 11.24
CA THR A 417 -5.43 -8.97 9.99
C THR A 417 -5.32 -7.99 8.83
N VAL A 418 -4.31 -8.15 7.99
CA VAL A 418 -4.16 -7.39 6.75
C VAL A 418 -5.43 -7.55 5.89
N PRO A 419 -6.06 -6.44 5.43
CA PRO A 419 -7.23 -6.52 4.57
C PRO A 419 -6.96 -7.31 3.30
N ASN A 420 -7.92 -8.12 2.88
CA ASN A 420 -7.88 -8.84 1.62
C ASN A 420 -8.45 -7.93 0.52
N PRO A 421 -7.67 -7.48 -0.48
CA PRO A 421 -8.15 -6.58 -1.52
C PRO A 421 -9.30 -7.14 -2.37
N ARG A 422 -9.51 -8.47 -2.36
CA ARG A 422 -10.62 -9.15 -3.05
C ARG A 422 -11.93 -9.12 -2.25
N ASP A 423 -11.85 -8.82 -0.96
CA ASP A 423 -13.00 -8.77 -0.04
C ASP A 423 -13.10 -7.37 0.55
N LEU A 424 -14.01 -6.57 0.01
CA LEU A 424 -14.23 -5.20 0.45
C LEU A 424 -14.66 -5.11 1.92
N ASP A 425 -15.31 -6.13 2.47
CA ASP A 425 -15.72 -6.13 3.88
C ASP A 425 -14.53 -6.27 4.83
N SER A 426 -13.41 -6.81 4.35
CA SER A 426 -12.17 -6.87 5.14
C SER A 426 -11.59 -5.48 5.46
N PHE A 427 -12.04 -4.43 4.77
CA PHE A 427 -11.67 -3.03 5.03
C PHE A 427 -12.65 -2.31 5.98
N ASN A 428 -13.77 -2.91 6.38
CA ASN A 428 -14.79 -2.21 7.17
C ASN A 428 -14.29 -1.73 8.55
N ARG A 429 -13.23 -2.37 9.08
CA ARG A 429 -12.56 -1.98 10.34
C ARG A 429 -11.50 -0.89 10.18
N LEU A 430 -11.13 -0.58 8.94
CA LEU A 430 -10.17 0.45 8.60
C LEU A 430 -10.92 1.75 8.31
N LEU A 431 -10.90 2.66 9.29
CA LEU A 431 -11.63 3.92 9.22
C LEU A 431 -11.16 4.72 8.02
N GLY A 432 -12.07 5.01 7.07
CA GLY A 432 -11.73 5.77 5.85
C GLY A 432 -11.38 4.93 4.63
N ALA A 433 -10.97 3.67 4.77
CA ALA A 433 -10.51 2.89 3.62
C ALA A 433 -11.60 2.61 2.59
N ARG A 434 -12.84 2.34 3.01
CA ARG A 434 -13.94 2.11 2.06
C ARG A 434 -14.21 3.35 1.20
N ASP A 435 -14.13 4.55 1.78
CA ASP A 435 -14.28 5.80 1.05
C ASP A 435 -13.05 6.10 0.18
N ALA A 436 -11.84 5.82 0.67
CA ALA A 436 -10.61 5.91 -0.11
C ALA A 436 -10.63 4.99 -1.34
N ILE A 437 -11.07 3.72 -1.19
CA ILE A 437 -11.27 2.78 -2.30
C ILE A 437 -12.23 3.39 -3.33
N ASN A 438 -13.40 3.89 -2.89
CA ASN A 438 -14.39 4.47 -3.78
C ASN A 438 -13.86 5.71 -4.53
N ALA A 439 -13.10 6.56 -3.86
CA ALA A 439 -12.48 7.75 -4.47
C ALA A 439 -11.35 7.37 -5.44
N CYS A 440 -10.54 6.35 -5.12
CA CYS A 440 -9.55 5.80 -6.03
C CYS A 440 -10.21 5.13 -7.26
N ILE A 441 -11.34 4.44 -7.12
CA ILE A 441 -12.11 3.91 -8.26
C ILE A 441 -12.51 5.05 -9.21
N LEU A 442 -12.99 6.17 -8.66
CA LEU A 442 -13.32 7.37 -9.46
C LEU A 442 -12.10 7.87 -10.25
N LEU A 443 -10.94 8.00 -9.59
CA LEU A 443 -9.70 8.44 -10.24
C LEU A 443 -9.23 7.47 -11.34
N VAL A 444 -9.24 6.16 -11.06
CA VAL A 444 -8.81 5.13 -12.01
C VAL A 444 -9.76 5.09 -13.22
N ASN A 445 -11.06 5.22 -13.01
CA ASN A 445 -12.06 5.27 -14.10
C ASN A 445 -11.92 6.54 -14.96
N ALA A 446 -11.56 7.67 -14.35
CA ALA A 446 -11.25 8.91 -15.07
C ALA A 446 -9.99 8.74 -15.91
N PHE A 447 -8.93 8.19 -15.31
CA PHE A 447 -7.67 7.89 -16.00
C PHE A 447 -7.84 6.94 -17.18
N ALA A 448 -8.60 5.85 -16.99
CA ALA A 448 -8.87 4.86 -18.03
C ALA A 448 -9.55 5.48 -19.26
N ARG A 449 -10.40 6.48 -19.05
CA ARG A 449 -11.09 7.22 -20.11
C ARG A 449 -10.36 8.48 -20.56
N LYS A 450 -9.18 8.76 -19.98
CA LYS A 450 -8.41 10.00 -20.17
C LYS A 450 -9.29 11.26 -20.04
N GLN A 451 -10.17 11.25 -19.02
CA GLN A 451 -11.07 12.37 -18.71
C GLN A 451 -10.27 13.66 -18.53
N GLN A 452 -10.79 14.78 -19.02
CA GLN A 452 -10.12 16.08 -18.91
C GLN A 452 -10.00 16.50 -17.45
N TRP A 453 -8.85 17.06 -17.08
CA TRP A 453 -8.57 17.44 -15.69
C TRP A 453 -9.62 18.36 -15.09
N GLU A 454 -10.12 19.37 -15.82
CA GLU A 454 -11.08 20.32 -15.26
C GLU A 454 -12.42 19.67 -14.89
N GLU A 455 -12.85 18.63 -15.62
CA GLU A 455 -14.05 17.86 -15.28
C GLU A 455 -13.79 16.99 -14.04
N LEU A 456 -12.67 16.26 -14.02
CA LEU A 456 -12.30 15.44 -12.87
C LEU A 456 -12.10 16.31 -11.61
N ARG A 457 -11.48 17.48 -11.74
CA ARG A 457 -11.26 18.44 -10.66
C ARG A 457 -12.57 18.81 -9.98
N GLN A 458 -13.61 19.13 -10.75
CA GLN A 458 -14.94 19.45 -10.19
C GLN A 458 -15.52 18.28 -9.40
N GLU A 459 -15.38 17.05 -9.91
CA GLU A 459 -15.81 15.85 -9.19
C GLU A 459 -15.02 15.64 -7.88
N LEU A 460 -13.69 15.82 -7.93
CA LEU A 460 -12.83 15.72 -6.76
C LEU A 460 -13.16 16.79 -5.72
N GLU A 461 -13.31 18.05 -6.12
CA GLU A 461 -13.71 19.17 -5.24
C GLU A 461 -15.07 18.94 -4.60
N ALA A 462 -16.03 18.36 -5.33
CA ALA A 462 -17.40 18.17 -4.83
C ALA A 462 -17.55 16.92 -3.95
N ARG A 463 -16.74 15.88 -4.16
CA ARG A 463 -16.97 14.55 -3.55
C ARG A 463 -15.82 14.07 -2.67
N VAL A 464 -14.58 14.29 -3.09
CA VAL A 464 -13.39 13.72 -2.42
C VAL A 464 -12.76 14.75 -1.48
N PHE A 465 -12.61 15.98 -1.94
CA PHE A 465 -12.02 17.09 -1.20
C PHE A 465 -13.03 18.20 -0.89
N ALA A 466 -14.30 17.83 -0.74
CA ALA A 466 -15.34 18.75 -0.31
C ALA A 466 -14.96 19.36 1.04
N ILE A 467 -15.06 20.68 1.16
CA ILE A 467 -14.80 21.40 2.41
C ILE A 467 -16.14 21.66 3.10
N ASP A 468 -16.19 21.39 4.40
CA ASP A 468 -17.37 21.66 5.22
C ASP A 468 -17.68 23.17 5.25
N PRO A 469 -18.96 23.59 5.18
CA PRO A 469 -19.32 25.01 5.30
C PRO A 469 -18.85 25.65 6.62
N ASN A 470 -18.66 24.85 7.67
CA ASN A 470 -18.14 25.28 8.97
C ASN A 470 -16.71 24.77 9.20
N ALA A 471 -15.94 24.59 8.13
CA ALA A 471 -14.56 24.12 8.23
C ALA A 471 -13.72 25.04 9.10
N LYS A 472 -12.84 24.43 9.88
CA LYS A 472 -11.94 25.08 10.83
C LYS A 472 -10.53 25.16 10.25
N PRO A 473 -9.75 26.18 10.63
CA PRO A 473 -8.34 26.25 10.27
C PRO A 473 -7.57 24.97 10.66
N CYS A 474 -6.46 24.72 9.97
CA CYS A 474 -5.62 23.55 10.21
C CYS A 474 -5.12 23.51 11.65
N ASN A 475 -4.99 22.31 12.20
CA ASN A 475 -4.60 22.11 13.59
C ASN A 475 -3.73 20.87 13.79
N SER A 476 -3.17 20.71 14.98
CA SER A 476 -2.39 19.56 15.39
C SER A 476 -3.20 18.53 16.20
N ALA A 477 -4.50 18.75 16.38
CA ALA A 477 -5.34 17.93 17.23
C ALA A 477 -5.81 16.68 16.48
N VAL A 478 -5.08 15.57 16.68
CA VAL A 478 -5.55 14.22 16.29
C VAL A 478 -6.46 13.65 17.38
N ASP A 479 -7.35 14.47 17.93
CA ASP A 479 -8.35 13.98 18.85
C ASP A 479 -9.43 13.26 18.03
N GLY A 480 -9.82 12.06 18.46
CA GLY A 480 -10.89 11.30 17.78
C GLY A 480 -12.26 11.98 17.88
N SER A 481 -12.33 13.30 18.14
CA SER A 481 -13.54 14.09 18.05
C SER A 481 -14.04 14.00 16.61
N VAL A 482 -15.31 13.62 16.47
CA VAL A 482 -15.89 13.37 15.15
C VAL A 482 -17.13 14.24 15.03
N PRO A 483 -17.04 15.32 14.23
CA PRO A 483 -18.19 16.13 13.89
C PRO A 483 -19.29 15.25 13.32
N GLY A 484 -20.44 15.21 14.02
CA GLY A 484 -21.55 14.30 13.73
C GLY A 484 -21.92 13.38 14.90
N LEU A 485 -21.00 13.11 15.84
CA LEU A 485 -21.30 12.35 17.07
C LEU A 485 -21.72 13.25 18.25
N ASP A 486 -21.39 14.54 18.22
CA ASP A 486 -21.70 15.49 19.30
C ASP A 486 -23.21 15.78 19.45
N TYR A 487 -24.03 15.48 18.44
CA TYR A 487 -25.48 15.71 18.49
C TYR A 487 -26.25 14.58 19.20
N THR A 488 -25.75 13.34 19.21
CA THR A 488 -26.46 12.18 19.79
C THR A 488 -26.02 11.86 21.22
N TYR A 489 -24.76 12.10 21.59
CA TYR A 489 -24.29 11.81 22.95
C TYR A 489 -24.90 12.73 24.01
N ALA A 490 -25.35 13.93 23.62
CA ALA A 490 -26.05 14.85 24.52
C ALA A 490 -27.52 14.43 24.80
N GLU A 491 -28.16 13.67 23.91
CA GLU A 491 -29.54 13.19 24.08
C GLU A 491 -29.62 11.88 24.87
N GLU A 492 -28.65 10.96 24.73
CA GLU A 492 -28.66 9.68 25.47
C GLU A 492 -28.21 9.79 26.94
N VAL A 493 -27.48 10.84 27.34
CA VAL A 493 -27.07 11.06 28.74
C VAL A 493 -28.06 11.98 29.49
N GLY A 494 -29.27 12.14 28.94
CA GLY A 494 -30.38 12.87 29.55
C GLY A 494 -31.02 12.15 30.74
N HIS A 495 -30.27 11.79 31.79
CA HIS A 495 -30.69 11.67 33.20
C HIS A 495 -29.60 10.93 34.01
N ILE A 496 -28.63 11.68 34.55
CA ILE A 496 -27.89 11.24 35.74
C ILE A 496 -28.09 12.32 36.81
N PRO A 497 -28.61 11.99 38.01
CA PRO A 497 -28.80 12.98 39.06
C PRO A 497 -27.47 13.58 39.48
N GLU A 498 -27.53 14.86 39.82
CA GLU A 498 -26.47 15.72 40.32
C GLU A 498 -25.86 15.18 41.62
N GLN A 499 -25.09 14.09 41.58
CA GLN A 499 -24.38 13.56 42.76
C GLN A 499 -23.28 12.53 42.44
N THR A 500 -22.28 12.91 41.64
CA THR A 500 -20.90 12.45 41.90
C THR A 500 -19.89 13.42 41.26
N ARG A 501 -19.64 14.53 41.95
CA ARG A 501 -18.37 15.27 41.79
C ARG A 501 -17.26 14.43 42.41
N CYS A 502 -16.65 13.54 41.64
CA CYS A 502 -15.30 13.05 41.95
C CYS A 502 -14.31 14.00 41.28
N VAL A 503 -13.99 15.07 42.00
CA VAL A 503 -12.86 15.96 41.71
C VAL A 503 -11.59 15.20 42.10
N GLY A 504 -10.96 14.54 41.14
CA GLY A 504 -9.54 14.17 41.19
C GLY A 504 -8.76 15.16 40.31
N PRO A 505 -7.54 15.58 40.69
CA PRO A 505 -6.93 16.79 40.18
C PRO A 505 -6.64 16.68 38.68
N LEU A 506 -7.32 17.53 37.91
CA LEU A 506 -6.83 18.04 36.64
C LEU A 506 -5.45 18.68 36.91
N GLU A 507 -4.38 17.95 36.61
CA GLU A 507 -3.13 18.61 36.25
C GLU A 507 -3.41 19.43 34.99
N LYS A 508 -3.71 20.71 35.20
CA LYS A 508 -3.62 21.76 34.20
C LYS A 508 -2.21 21.72 33.60
N ARG A 509 -1.98 20.98 32.51
CA ARG A 509 -0.92 21.34 31.58
C ARG A 509 -1.41 22.55 30.80
N SER A 510 -1.00 23.71 31.33
CA SER A 510 -0.96 25.04 30.75
C SER A 510 -1.60 25.20 29.35
N LEU A 511 -2.80 25.78 29.33
CA LEU A 511 -3.24 26.66 28.26
C LEU A 511 -2.17 27.74 28.07
N VAL A 512 -1.70 27.94 26.84
CA VAL A 512 -0.82 29.08 26.50
C VAL A 512 -1.70 30.29 26.22
N ASP A 513 -1.33 31.39 26.88
CA ASP A 513 -1.91 32.73 26.79
C ASP A 513 -1.74 33.31 25.36
N PRO A 514 -2.79 33.82 24.68
CA PRO A 514 -2.69 34.29 23.30
C PRO A 514 -1.93 35.61 23.11
N GLU A 515 -1.45 36.29 24.16
CA GLU A 515 -0.95 37.67 24.03
C GLU A 515 0.57 37.89 24.25
N VAL A 516 1.40 36.85 24.40
CA VAL A 516 2.86 37.05 24.54
C VAL A 516 3.67 36.12 23.64
N GLY A 517 4.06 36.65 22.47
CA GLY A 517 4.87 35.97 21.47
C GLY A 517 6.34 35.75 21.87
N THR A 518 6.61 34.79 22.76
CA THR A 518 7.96 34.24 22.95
C THR A 518 7.94 32.73 23.25
N TRP A 519 8.58 31.96 22.36
CA TRP A 519 8.81 30.52 22.50
C TRP A 519 9.78 30.21 23.66
N GLN A 520 9.41 29.30 24.56
CA GLN A 520 10.35 28.60 25.43
C GLN A 520 10.29 27.10 25.17
N TYR A 521 11.39 26.57 24.62
CA TYR A 521 11.68 25.14 24.52
C TYR A 521 11.74 24.52 25.92
N ALA A 522 10.72 23.77 26.31
CA ALA A 522 10.75 22.94 27.50
C ALA A 522 10.64 21.45 27.11
N ASN A 523 11.62 20.66 27.60
CA ASN A 523 11.69 19.19 27.64
C ASN A 523 12.15 18.38 26.41
N VAL A 524 12.97 18.97 25.56
CA VAL A 524 13.74 18.23 24.53
C VAL A 524 14.91 17.40 25.13
N ARG A 525 15.41 17.75 26.34
CA ARG A 525 16.60 17.10 26.95
C ARG A 525 16.38 15.69 27.50
N GLU A 526 15.19 15.39 28.02
CA GLU A 526 14.91 14.07 28.61
C GLU A 526 14.58 13.04 27.54
N HIS A 527 13.87 13.47 26.49
CA HIS A 527 13.56 12.66 25.31
C HIS A 527 14.82 12.31 24.51
N HIS A 528 15.73 13.29 24.30
CA HIS A 528 17.02 13.00 23.67
C HIS A 528 17.87 11.99 24.43
N ARG A 529 17.79 11.90 25.78
CA ARG A 529 18.56 10.91 26.55
C ARG A 529 18.06 9.48 26.32
N VAL A 530 16.75 9.27 26.26
CA VAL A 530 16.16 7.93 26.02
C VAL A 530 16.41 7.49 24.57
N VAL A 531 16.26 8.41 23.62
CA VAL A 531 16.59 8.17 22.20
C VAL A 531 18.09 7.93 22.01
N TRP A 532 18.96 8.68 22.70
CA TRP A 532 20.41 8.43 22.68
C TRP A 532 20.79 7.06 23.23
N LEU A 533 20.17 6.62 24.32
CA LEU A 533 20.44 5.31 24.92
C LEU A 533 20.00 4.17 24.00
N ARG A 534 18.85 4.31 23.31
CA ARG A 534 18.40 3.37 22.28
C ARG A 534 19.31 3.36 21.06
N HIS A 535 19.78 4.52 20.59
CA HIS A 535 20.75 4.62 19.50
C HIS A 535 22.12 4.03 19.87
N LEU A 536 22.61 4.26 21.09
CA LEU A 536 23.86 3.69 21.57
C LEU A 536 23.76 2.15 21.61
N ALA A 537 22.64 1.62 22.10
CA ALA A 537 22.38 0.18 22.12
C ALA A 537 22.33 -0.41 20.70
N LEU A 538 21.61 0.23 19.77
CA LEU A 538 21.52 -0.22 18.38
C LEU A 538 22.87 -0.19 17.67
N THR A 539 23.65 0.89 17.87
CA THR A 539 24.99 1.04 17.28
C THR A 539 25.96 0.01 17.84
N LEU A 540 25.86 -0.31 19.14
CA LEU A 540 26.64 -1.37 19.78
C LEU A 540 26.28 -2.75 19.22
N VAL A 541 24.99 -3.05 19.01
CA VAL A 541 24.54 -4.32 18.41
C VAL A 541 25.04 -4.44 16.97
N ILE A 542 24.90 -3.40 16.15
CA ILE A 542 25.39 -3.39 14.76
C ILE A 542 26.92 -3.57 14.72
N SER A 543 27.65 -2.86 15.59
CA SER A 543 29.11 -3.00 15.68
C SER A 543 29.53 -4.41 16.11
N LEU A 544 28.79 -5.02 17.02
CA LEU A 544 29.03 -6.41 17.45
C LEU A 544 28.77 -7.40 16.31
N LEU A 545 27.70 -7.21 15.52
CA LEU A 545 27.38 -8.03 14.36
C LEU A 545 28.44 -7.91 13.26
N ILE A 546 28.95 -6.69 13.01
CA ILE A 546 30.05 -6.46 12.07
C ILE A 546 31.32 -7.18 12.55
N LEU A 547 31.69 -7.03 13.83
CA LEU A 547 32.86 -7.69 14.41
C LEU A 547 32.73 -9.22 14.38
N LEU A 548 31.55 -9.77 14.67
CA LEU A 548 31.25 -11.19 14.53
C LEU A 548 31.40 -11.65 13.08
N SER A 549 30.88 -10.89 12.11
CA SER A 549 31.03 -11.21 10.68
C SER A 549 32.49 -11.21 10.24
N MET A 550 33.30 -10.26 10.72
CA MET A 550 34.74 -10.18 10.45
C MET A 550 35.48 -11.35 11.11
N TRP A 551 35.11 -11.71 12.35
CA TRP A 551 35.69 -12.85 13.05
C TRP A 551 35.38 -14.18 12.35
N PHE A 552 34.14 -14.39 11.88
CA PHE A 552 33.77 -15.56 11.08
C PHE A 552 34.55 -15.64 9.76
N ARG A 553 34.78 -14.51 9.08
CA ARG A 553 35.64 -14.44 7.89
C ARG A 553 37.10 -14.78 8.23
N TYR A 554 37.64 -14.25 9.32
CA TYR A 554 38.99 -14.53 9.79
C TYR A 554 39.19 -16.00 10.18
N CYS A 555 38.25 -16.60 10.91
CA CYS A 555 38.28 -18.03 11.26
C CYS A 555 38.12 -18.95 10.04
N ARG A 556 37.43 -18.52 8.97
CA ARG A 556 37.39 -19.24 7.69
C ARG A 556 38.74 -19.20 6.96
N SER A 557 39.47 -18.08 7.02
CA SER A 557 40.82 -17.99 6.42
C SER A 557 41.88 -18.83 7.15
N ILE A 558 41.72 -19.11 8.44
CA ILE A 558 42.68 -19.93 9.21
C ILE A 558 42.52 -21.45 8.95
N ARG A 559 41.37 -21.90 8.40
CA ARG A 559 41.16 -23.33 8.06
C ARG A 559 41.69 -23.73 6.67
N VAL A 560 42.36 -22.84 5.96
CA VAL A 560 42.91 -23.07 4.60
C VAL A 560 44.46 -23.03 4.60
N VAL A 561 45.10 -23.15 5.77
CA VAL A 561 46.56 -23.33 5.91
C VAL A 561 46.87 -24.69 6.50
#